data_AF-A0A2A6DWN6-F1
#
_entry.id   AF-A0A2A6DWN6-F1
#
_cell.length_a   1.000
_cell.length_b   1.000
_cell.length_c   1.000
_cell.angle_alpha   90.00
_cell.angle_beta   90.00
_cell.angle_gamma   90.00
#
_symmetry.space_group_name_H-M   'P 1'
#
loop_
_entity.id
_entity.type
_entity.pdbx_description
1 polymer ?
#
loop_
_entity_poly.entity_id
_entity_poly.type
_entity_poly.pdbx_seq_one_letter_code
_entity_poly.pdbx_strand_id
1 'polypeptide(L)'
;SWRLLGTESMNTTFHVYRNGTRITSSPVADSTNFLDTQGTAGSTYYVRPVVGGVEQAPSETVGVWSTNYLTIPLQRPAGGTTPDGVSYTYSPNDASAGDLDGDGRYEIVLKWDPSNSKDNSQSGYTGNVYVDAYKLDGTRLWRIDLGRNIRAGAHYTQFLVYDFDGDGRAEVVMKTADGTRDGTGAVIGNPNADYRNSSGYILSGPEYLTVFDGLTGRALATTNYEPPRGNVCDWGDCYGNRVDRFLAAVAYLDGVRPSFVMARGYYTRTVLVAYN
;
A
#
# COMPACT_ATOMS: atom_id res chain seq x y z
N SER A 1 24.02 -3.47 4.18
CA SER A 1 23.94 -3.75 2.73
C SER A 1 23.38 -2.51 2.03
N TRP A 2 23.44 -2.49 0.71
CA TRP A 2 22.90 -1.43 -0.15
C TRP A 2 22.32 -2.06 -1.44
N ARG A 3 21.71 -1.22 -2.29
CA ARG A 3 21.16 -1.65 -3.58
C ARG A 3 22.24 -1.58 -4.66
N LEU A 4 22.23 -2.52 -5.60
CA LEU A 4 22.74 -2.29 -6.94
C LEU A 4 21.53 -1.83 -7.76
N LEU A 5 21.53 -0.59 -8.23
CA LEU A 5 20.37 -0.01 -8.91
C LEU A 5 20.26 -0.55 -10.33
N GLY A 6 19.03 -0.64 -10.86
CA GLY A 6 18.80 -1.07 -12.24
C GLY A 6 19.37 -0.09 -13.29
N THR A 7 19.74 1.12 -12.89
CA THR A 7 20.44 2.14 -13.69
C THR A 7 21.95 1.99 -13.65
N GLU A 8 22.50 1.13 -12.78
CA GLU A 8 23.92 0.86 -12.67
C GLU A 8 24.31 -0.35 -13.53
N SER A 9 25.54 -0.34 -14.05
CA SER A 9 26.12 -1.51 -14.71
C SER A 9 26.36 -2.62 -13.69
N MET A 10 26.24 -3.88 -14.10
CA MET A 10 26.64 -5.03 -13.29
C MET A 10 28.14 -5.03 -12.92
N ASN A 11 28.95 -4.21 -13.60
CA ASN A 11 30.37 -4.02 -13.28
C ASN A 11 30.62 -2.85 -12.30
N THR A 12 29.58 -2.16 -11.83
CA THR A 12 29.73 -1.13 -10.79
C THR A 12 30.20 -1.79 -9.50
N THR A 13 31.24 -1.21 -8.91
CA THR A 13 31.80 -1.68 -7.62
C THR A 13 31.65 -0.59 -6.57
N PHE A 14 31.85 -0.88 -5.29
CA PHE A 14 31.56 0.07 -4.22
C PHE A 14 32.67 0.18 -3.18
N HIS A 15 33.01 1.40 -2.80
CA HIS A 15 33.76 1.65 -1.58
C HIS A 15 32.83 1.93 -0.41
N VAL A 16 33.16 1.38 0.76
CA VAL A 16 32.41 1.61 2.00
C VAL A 16 33.20 2.58 2.88
N TYR A 17 32.50 3.55 3.45
CA TYR A 17 33.05 4.55 4.35
C TYR A 17 32.41 4.41 5.72
N ARG A 18 33.24 4.52 6.77
CA ARG A 18 32.82 4.65 8.17
C ARG A 18 33.32 5.98 8.72
N ASN A 19 32.43 6.80 9.27
CA ASN A 19 32.79 8.09 9.90
C ASN A 19 33.68 8.96 8.98
N GLY A 20 33.36 9.01 7.69
CA GLY A 20 34.12 9.78 6.69
C GLY A 20 35.40 9.11 6.16
N THR A 21 35.82 7.97 6.70
CA THR A 21 37.02 7.25 6.26
C THR A 21 36.67 6.02 5.45
N ARG A 22 37.34 5.81 4.32
CA ARG A 22 37.21 4.58 3.51
C ARG A 22 37.74 3.38 4.30
N ILE A 23 36.93 2.33 4.42
CA ILE A 23 37.32 1.10 5.16
C ILE A 23 37.60 -0.10 4.25
N THR A 24 37.23 -0.02 2.97
CA THR A 24 37.56 -1.03 1.96
C THR A 24 38.89 -0.72 1.28
N SER A 25 39.81 -1.68 1.22
CA SER A 25 41.11 -1.54 0.52
C SER A 25 40.98 -1.59 -1.00
N SER A 26 40.07 -2.44 -1.50
CA SER A 26 39.64 -2.52 -2.89
C SER A 26 38.11 -2.35 -2.96
N PRO A 27 37.54 -1.85 -4.06
CA PRO A 27 36.09 -1.79 -4.23
C PRO A 27 35.45 -3.18 -4.06
N VAL A 28 34.35 -3.27 -3.32
CA VAL A 28 33.51 -4.46 -3.23
C VAL A 28 32.85 -4.66 -4.59
N ALA A 29 33.06 -5.82 -5.21
CA ALA A 29 32.72 -6.06 -6.62
C ALA A 29 31.78 -7.25 -6.84
N ASP A 30 31.62 -8.12 -5.86
CA ASP A 30 30.88 -9.39 -5.95
C ASP A 30 29.56 -9.36 -5.15
N SER A 31 29.29 -8.28 -4.43
CA SER A 31 28.17 -8.15 -3.52
C SER A 31 27.81 -6.69 -3.23
N THR A 32 26.62 -6.48 -2.66
CA THR A 32 26.19 -5.18 -2.10
C THR A 32 25.98 -5.27 -0.58
N ASN A 33 26.84 -6.05 0.09
CA ASN A 33 26.94 -6.06 1.54
C ASN A 33 28.41 -6.01 1.97
N PHE A 34 28.63 -5.65 3.23
CA PHE A 34 29.95 -5.61 3.83
C PHE A 34 29.79 -5.80 5.34
N LEU A 35 30.63 -6.65 5.93
CA LEU A 35 30.68 -6.84 7.38
C LEU A 35 31.88 -6.05 7.93
N ASP A 36 31.61 -4.91 8.56
CA ASP A 36 32.62 -4.16 9.31
C ASP A 36 32.71 -4.67 10.75
N THR A 37 33.71 -5.51 11.03
CA THR A 37 33.96 -6.07 12.38
C THR A 37 34.51 -5.06 13.38
N GLN A 38 34.92 -3.88 12.93
CA GLN A 38 35.39 -2.78 13.77
C GLN A 38 34.32 -1.69 13.97
N GLY A 39 33.15 -1.85 13.36
CA GLY A 39 32.02 -0.95 13.50
C GLY A 39 31.46 -0.95 14.93
N THR A 40 30.94 0.20 15.35
CA THR A 40 30.27 0.37 16.65
C THR A 40 28.87 0.96 16.48
N ALA A 41 28.04 0.93 17.53
CA ALA A 41 26.70 1.52 17.50
C ALA A 41 26.68 3.03 17.20
N GLY A 42 27.78 3.75 17.47
CA GLY A 42 27.94 5.17 17.15
C GLY A 42 28.53 5.44 15.76
N SER A 43 28.80 4.40 14.98
CA SER A 43 29.36 4.56 13.63
C SER A 43 28.30 5.02 12.64
N THR A 44 28.74 5.78 11.65
CA THR A 44 27.94 6.18 10.49
C THR A 44 28.57 5.66 9.22
N TYR A 45 27.75 5.31 8.23
CA TYR A 45 28.19 4.70 6.99
C TYR A 45 27.60 5.40 5.78
N TYR A 46 28.36 5.40 4.70
CA TYR A 46 27.86 5.66 3.34
C TYR A 46 28.69 4.83 2.36
N VAL A 47 28.17 4.66 1.14
CA VAL A 47 28.90 4.00 0.06
C VAL A 47 29.20 4.97 -1.07
N ARG A 48 30.24 4.70 -1.84
CA ARG A 48 30.53 5.38 -3.10
C ARG A 48 30.61 4.35 -4.22
N PRO A 49 29.75 4.45 -5.25
CA PRO A 49 29.91 3.67 -6.47
C PRO A 49 31.26 4.00 -7.13
N VAL A 50 31.85 3.05 -7.82
CA VAL A 50 33.06 3.19 -8.61
C VAL A 50 32.76 2.70 -10.01
N VAL A 51 32.81 3.62 -10.97
CA VAL A 51 32.46 3.38 -12.38
C VAL A 51 33.68 3.73 -13.23
N GLY A 52 34.16 2.78 -14.04
CA GLY A 52 35.37 2.98 -14.85
C GLY A 52 36.62 3.30 -14.02
N GLY A 53 36.69 2.82 -12.77
CA GLY A 53 37.79 3.12 -11.84
C GLY A 53 37.69 4.48 -11.13
N VAL A 54 36.60 5.23 -11.32
CA VAL A 54 36.38 6.54 -10.71
C VAL A 54 35.27 6.48 -9.67
N GLU A 55 35.56 6.93 -8.44
CA GLU A 55 34.56 7.10 -7.39
C GLU A 55 33.51 8.16 -7.78
N GLN A 56 32.25 7.81 -7.56
CA GLN A 56 31.10 8.69 -7.78
C GLN A 56 30.69 9.40 -6.48
N ALA A 57 29.62 10.19 -6.55
CA ALA A 57 29.03 10.84 -5.38
C ALA A 57 28.66 9.81 -4.28
N PRO A 58 28.79 10.18 -2.99
CA PRO A 58 28.38 9.29 -1.90
C PRO A 58 26.87 9.09 -1.87
N SER A 59 26.43 7.95 -1.36
CA SER A 59 25.06 7.74 -0.88
C SER A 59 24.73 8.67 0.30
N GLU A 60 23.49 8.63 0.75
CA GLU A 60 23.13 9.17 2.06
C GLU A 60 23.94 8.51 3.18
N THR A 61 24.13 9.24 4.27
CA THR A 61 24.79 8.73 5.47
C THR A 61 23.75 8.09 6.39
N VAL A 62 24.01 6.85 6.82
CA VAL A 62 23.14 6.08 7.69
C VAL A 62 23.82 5.75 9.02
N GLY A 63 23.05 5.69 10.10
CA GLY A 63 23.50 5.20 11.41
C GLY A 63 23.30 3.69 11.55
N VAL A 64 23.95 3.10 12.57
CA VAL A 64 23.78 1.67 12.90
C VAL A 64 22.47 1.45 13.64
N TRP A 65 21.67 0.48 13.20
CA TRP A 65 20.54 -0.02 13.98
C TRP A 65 21.04 -0.93 15.09
N SER A 66 20.49 -0.76 16.30
CA SER A 66 20.79 -1.63 17.45
C SER A 66 20.16 -3.02 17.34
N THR A 67 19.22 -3.19 16.41
CA THR A 67 18.50 -4.42 16.11
C THR A 67 18.56 -4.73 14.61
N ASN A 68 18.30 -5.98 14.24
CA ASN A 68 18.20 -6.38 12.83
C ASN A 68 16.81 -6.09 12.21
N TYR A 69 16.03 -5.24 12.85
CA TYR A 69 14.72 -4.76 12.40
C TYR A 69 14.61 -3.27 12.68
N LEU A 70 13.85 -2.56 11.84
CA LEU A 70 13.42 -1.19 12.09
C LEU A 70 12.01 -1.18 12.65
N THR A 71 11.83 -0.51 13.79
CA THR A 71 10.50 -0.32 14.37
C THR A 71 9.87 0.94 13.80
N ILE A 72 8.73 0.78 13.11
CA ILE A 72 7.88 1.91 12.69
C ILE A 72 6.74 2.04 13.73
N PRO A 73 6.71 3.09 14.56
CA PRO A 73 5.63 3.27 15.53
C PRO A 73 4.32 3.61 14.81
N LEU A 74 3.28 2.83 15.08
CA LEU A 74 1.96 2.95 14.45
C LEU A 74 0.96 3.68 15.35
N GLN A 75 0.12 4.56 14.79
CA GLN A 75 -1.01 5.14 15.53
C GLN A 75 -2.28 4.31 15.32
N ARG A 76 -2.38 3.24 16.12
CA ARG A 76 -3.51 2.31 16.09
C ARG A 76 -4.86 3.06 16.19
N PRO A 77 -5.79 2.87 15.24
CA PRO A 77 -7.14 3.42 15.36
C PRO A 77 -7.83 2.90 16.63
N ALA A 78 -8.65 3.75 17.25
CA ALA A 78 -9.54 3.31 18.32
C ALA A 78 -10.51 2.24 17.79
N GLY A 79 -10.85 1.27 18.65
CA GLY A 79 -11.92 0.31 18.37
C GLY A 79 -13.29 0.98 18.27
N GLY A 80 -14.32 0.20 18.02
CA GLY A 80 -15.69 0.69 17.92
C GLY A 80 -16.72 -0.38 18.20
N THR A 81 -17.99 -0.03 17.95
CA THR A 81 -19.13 -0.94 18.12
C THR A 81 -19.99 -0.90 16.87
N THR A 82 -20.28 -2.07 16.29
CA THR A 82 -21.17 -2.20 15.13
C THR A 82 -22.64 -1.99 15.52
N PRO A 83 -23.54 -1.76 14.53
CA PRO A 83 -24.96 -1.49 14.82
C PRO A 83 -25.70 -2.57 15.62
N ASP A 84 -25.20 -3.81 15.59
CA ASP A 84 -25.69 -4.96 16.36
C ASP A 84 -25.13 -5.03 17.79
N GLY A 85 -24.39 -4.01 18.24
CA GLY A 85 -23.82 -3.93 19.58
C GLY A 85 -22.50 -4.69 19.75
N VAL A 86 -21.94 -5.28 18.69
CA VAL A 86 -20.67 -6.02 18.78
C VAL A 86 -19.48 -5.07 18.78
N SER A 87 -18.62 -5.17 19.80
CA SER A 87 -17.39 -4.39 19.89
C SER A 87 -16.27 -4.98 19.03
N TYR A 88 -15.39 -4.15 18.49
CA TYR A 88 -14.22 -4.56 17.72
C TYR A 88 -13.00 -3.68 18.02
N THR A 89 -11.81 -4.24 17.80
CA THR A 89 -10.51 -3.55 17.90
C THR A 89 -9.77 -3.61 16.56
N TYR A 90 -8.61 -2.97 16.43
CA TYR A 90 -7.81 -2.98 15.21
C TYR A 90 -6.43 -3.63 15.39
N SER A 91 -6.02 -4.36 14.36
CA SER A 91 -4.65 -4.86 14.18
C SER A 91 -4.07 -4.40 12.83
N PRO A 92 -2.76 -4.12 12.75
CA PRO A 92 -2.11 -3.93 11.45
C PRO A 92 -2.24 -5.22 10.64
N ASN A 93 -2.48 -5.10 9.34
CA ASN A 93 -2.75 -6.23 8.45
C ASN A 93 -1.88 -6.13 7.19
N ASP A 94 -2.45 -6.30 6.00
CA ASP A 94 -1.70 -6.21 4.74
C ASP A 94 -1.06 -4.83 4.57
N ALA A 95 0.13 -4.81 3.98
CA ALA A 95 0.83 -3.58 3.62
C ALA A 95 1.34 -3.65 2.18
N SER A 96 1.52 -2.49 1.58
CA SER A 96 2.27 -2.27 0.34
C SER A 96 3.31 -1.17 0.58
N ALA A 97 4.15 -0.91 -0.40
CA ALA A 97 5.19 0.10 -0.36
C ALA A 97 5.23 0.90 -1.65
N GLY A 98 5.53 2.19 -1.55
CA GLY A 98 5.70 3.11 -2.66
C GLY A 98 6.45 4.35 -2.20
N ASP A 99 7.14 5.01 -3.11
CA ASP A 99 7.79 6.29 -2.85
C ASP A 99 6.73 7.37 -3.06
N LEU A 100 6.15 7.89 -1.98
CA LEU A 100 4.96 8.74 -2.05
C LEU A 100 5.31 10.22 -2.20
N ASP A 101 6.58 10.60 -1.97
CA ASP A 101 7.04 11.99 -2.07
C ASP A 101 8.22 12.21 -3.04
N GLY A 102 8.76 11.14 -3.63
CA GLY A 102 9.76 11.19 -4.69
C GLY A 102 11.18 11.31 -4.16
N ASP A 103 11.43 10.92 -2.89
CA ASP A 103 12.73 11.03 -2.24
C ASP A 103 13.65 9.80 -2.47
N GLY A 104 13.16 8.79 -3.19
CA GLY A 104 13.85 7.53 -3.48
C GLY A 104 13.74 6.46 -2.38
N ARG A 105 12.96 6.73 -1.33
CA ARG A 105 12.68 5.81 -0.23
C ARG A 105 11.21 5.45 -0.20
N TYR A 106 10.93 4.22 0.18
CA TYR A 106 9.55 3.78 0.31
C TYR A 106 8.93 4.24 1.63
N GLU A 107 7.72 4.74 1.55
CA GLU A 107 6.73 4.71 2.62
C GLU A 107 6.03 3.35 2.67
N ILE A 108 5.41 3.06 3.81
CA ILE A 108 4.55 1.89 4.03
C ILE A 108 3.10 2.33 3.98
N VAL A 109 2.33 1.76 3.06
CA VAL A 109 0.87 1.90 3.02
C VAL A 109 0.25 0.68 3.71
N LEU A 110 -0.39 0.90 4.85
CA LEU A 110 -0.83 -0.13 5.79
C LEU A 110 -2.35 -0.16 5.90
N LYS A 111 -2.94 -1.33 5.67
CA LYS A 111 -4.35 -1.59 5.97
C LYS A 111 -4.52 -1.98 7.45
N TRP A 112 -5.50 -1.38 8.10
CA TRP A 112 -5.97 -1.79 9.42
C TRP A 112 -7.19 -2.70 9.28
N ASP A 113 -7.11 -3.87 9.90
CA ASP A 113 -8.22 -4.82 9.90
C ASP A 113 -8.96 -4.76 11.25
N PRO A 114 -10.29 -4.53 11.26
CA PRO A 114 -11.08 -4.64 12.46
C PRO A 114 -11.21 -6.11 12.86
N SER A 115 -11.20 -6.42 14.16
CA SER A 115 -11.25 -7.78 14.70
C SER A 115 -12.52 -8.57 14.36
N ASN A 116 -13.52 -7.91 13.77
CA ASN A 116 -14.75 -8.49 13.28
C ASN A 116 -14.85 -8.50 11.75
N SER A 117 -13.73 -8.41 11.02
CA SER A 117 -13.68 -8.65 9.56
C SER A 117 -14.26 -10.03 9.21
N LYS A 118 -14.65 -10.21 7.94
CA LYS A 118 -15.42 -11.38 7.50
C LYS A 118 -14.85 -11.97 6.21
N ASP A 119 -14.85 -13.30 6.13
CA ASP A 119 -14.90 -13.93 4.81
C ASP A 119 -16.27 -13.66 4.16
N ASN A 120 -16.32 -13.70 2.83
CA ASN A 120 -17.54 -13.48 2.07
C ASN A 120 -18.66 -14.49 2.35
N SER A 121 -18.33 -15.69 2.84
CA SER A 121 -19.34 -16.67 3.26
C SER A 121 -20.02 -16.33 4.59
N GLN A 122 -19.47 -15.39 5.36
CA GLN A 122 -19.89 -15.11 6.71
C GLN A 122 -20.70 -13.81 6.77
N SER A 123 -21.91 -13.88 7.31
CA SER A 123 -22.70 -12.70 7.68
C SER A 123 -22.14 -11.98 8.90
N GLY A 124 -22.59 -10.74 9.11
CA GLY A 124 -22.27 -9.89 10.25
C GLY A 124 -21.72 -8.54 9.81
N TYR A 125 -21.94 -7.52 10.63
CA TYR A 125 -21.32 -6.22 10.41
C TYR A 125 -19.81 -6.29 10.62
N THR A 126 -19.08 -5.37 9.99
CA THR A 126 -17.66 -5.16 10.21
C THR A 126 -17.42 -3.72 10.66
N GLY A 127 -16.33 -3.49 11.37
CA GLY A 127 -15.76 -2.14 11.49
C GLY A 127 -15.34 -1.60 10.12
N ASN A 128 -15.03 -0.31 10.06
CA ASN A 128 -14.50 0.31 8.86
C ASN A 128 -13.10 -0.26 8.54
N VAL A 129 -12.71 -0.19 7.27
CA VAL A 129 -11.33 -0.40 6.86
C VAL A 129 -10.63 0.95 6.88
N TYR A 130 -9.47 1.03 7.53
CA TYR A 130 -8.58 2.18 7.42
C TYR A 130 -7.34 1.82 6.62
N VAL A 131 -6.84 2.77 5.84
CA VAL A 131 -5.53 2.68 5.17
C VAL A 131 -4.71 3.89 5.58
N ASP A 132 -3.52 3.64 6.10
CA ASP A 132 -2.58 4.69 6.51
C ASP A 132 -1.34 4.67 5.61
N ALA A 133 -0.66 5.81 5.48
CA ALA A 133 0.71 5.88 4.98
C ALA A 133 1.68 6.32 6.08
N TYR A 134 2.82 5.64 6.17
CA TYR A 134 3.88 5.90 7.14
C TYR A 134 5.24 6.04 6.47
N LYS A 135 6.00 7.07 6.83
CA LYS A 135 7.45 7.08 6.63
C LYS A 135 8.13 6.06 7.54
N LEU A 136 9.34 5.64 7.17
CA LEU A 136 10.13 4.67 7.93
C LEU A 136 10.54 5.17 9.33
N ASP A 137 10.45 6.48 9.59
CA ASP A 137 10.69 7.07 10.91
C ASP A 137 9.46 7.04 11.83
N GLY A 138 8.29 6.57 11.35
CA GLY A 138 7.04 6.53 12.10
C GLY A 138 6.11 7.71 11.88
N THR A 139 6.50 8.69 11.05
CA THR A 139 5.62 9.79 10.68
C THR A 139 4.46 9.26 9.85
N ARG A 140 3.23 9.36 10.38
CA ARG A 140 2.02 9.06 9.60
C ARG A 140 1.64 10.25 8.74
N LEU A 141 1.67 10.05 7.44
CA LEU A 141 1.32 11.07 6.46
C LEU A 141 -0.20 11.34 6.47
N TRP A 142 -0.99 10.26 6.39
CA TRP A 142 -2.45 10.36 6.33
C TRP A 142 -3.15 9.07 6.75
N ARG A 143 -4.48 9.14 6.86
CA ARG A 143 -5.41 8.01 7.00
C ARG A 143 -6.59 8.19 6.06
N ILE A 144 -6.87 7.19 5.24
CA ILE A 144 -8.13 7.02 4.51
C ILE A 144 -9.05 6.13 5.34
N ASP A 145 -10.30 6.56 5.50
CA ASP A 145 -11.39 5.76 6.11
C ASP A 145 -12.35 5.34 5.01
N LEU A 146 -12.37 4.05 4.65
CA LEU A 146 -13.23 3.56 3.58
C LEU A 146 -14.72 3.62 3.94
N GLY A 147 -15.04 3.85 5.21
CA GLY A 147 -16.40 4.07 5.67
C GLY A 147 -17.21 2.77 5.72
N ARG A 148 -18.49 2.94 6.08
CA ARG A 148 -19.39 1.82 6.36
C ARG A 148 -19.79 1.01 5.12
N ASN A 149 -19.65 1.59 3.93
CA ASN A 149 -20.10 0.99 2.68
C ASN A 149 -19.02 0.13 2.00
N ILE A 150 -17.86 -0.02 2.63
CA ILE A 150 -16.84 -1.00 2.27
C ILE A 150 -16.69 -1.99 3.42
N ARG A 151 -16.97 -3.27 3.14
CA ARG A 151 -16.89 -4.34 4.15
C ARG A 151 -15.42 -4.71 4.39
N ALA A 152 -15.08 -5.04 5.64
CA ALA A 152 -13.75 -5.51 5.99
C ALA A 152 -13.61 -7.02 5.80
N GLY A 153 -12.49 -7.45 5.21
CA GLY A 153 -12.16 -8.84 4.97
C GLY A 153 -11.18 -9.00 3.81
N ALA A 154 -10.57 -10.19 3.71
CA ALA A 154 -9.48 -10.45 2.77
C ALA A 154 -9.84 -10.21 1.30
N HIS A 155 -11.10 -10.43 0.92
CA HIS A 155 -11.53 -10.37 -0.49
C HIS A 155 -12.16 -9.05 -0.92
N TYR A 156 -12.29 -8.06 -0.02
CA TYR A 156 -12.94 -6.79 -0.32
C TYR A 156 -11.94 -5.75 -0.83
N THR A 157 -11.20 -5.10 0.07
CA THR A 157 -10.28 -4.02 -0.30
C THR A 157 -8.97 -4.60 -0.81
N GLN A 158 -8.76 -4.47 -2.12
CA GLN A 158 -7.48 -4.67 -2.78
C GLN A 158 -6.94 -3.28 -3.11
N PHE A 159 -5.87 -2.87 -2.45
CA PHE A 159 -5.24 -1.57 -2.69
C PHE A 159 -3.93 -1.77 -3.44
N LEU A 160 -3.72 -0.96 -4.48
CA LEU A 160 -2.48 -0.89 -5.23
C LEU A 160 -1.74 0.38 -4.82
N VAL A 161 -0.42 0.29 -4.81
CA VAL A 161 0.48 1.43 -4.57
C VAL A 161 1.52 1.41 -5.67
N TYR A 162 1.51 2.42 -6.53
CA TYR A 162 2.38 2.50 -7.70
C TYR A 162 2.37 3.91 -8.27
N ASP A 163 3.45 4.31 -8.93
CA ASP A 163 3.52 5.54 -9.74
C ASP A 163 2.87 5.26 -11.09
N PHE A 164 1.57 5.54 -11.22
CA PHE A 164 0.79 5.21 -12.41
C PHE A 164 0.99 6.23 -13.53
N ASP A 165 1.17 7.51 -13.19
CA ASP A 165 1.28 8.58 -14.17
C ASP A 165 2.73 8.94 -14.57
N GLY A 166 3.72 8.39 -13.86
CA GLY A 166 5.13 8.54 -14.13
C GLY A 166 5.72 9.85 -13.62
N ASP A 167 5.10 10.51 -12.64
CA ASP A 167 5.61 11.76 -12.06
C ASP A 167 6.76 11.54 -11.05
N GLY A 168 7.09 10.29 -10.74
CA GLY A 168 8.12 9.90 -9.78
C GLY A 168 7.59 9.69 -8.35
N ARG A 169 6.27 9.78 -8.13
CA ARG A 169 5.61 9.53 -6.84
C ARG A 169 4.49 8.53 -7.03
N ALA A 170 4.35 7.61 -6.09
CA ALA A 170 3.33 6.58 -6.16
C ALA A 170 1.96 7.11 -5.70
N GLU A 171 0.89 6.78 -6.43
CA GLU A 171 -0.48 6.91 -5.98
C GLU A 171 -0.96 5.65 -5.24
N VAL A 172 -2.12 5.77 -4.61
CA VAL A 172 -2.85 4.64 -4.04
C VAL A 172 -4.18 4.47 -4.77
N VAL A 173 -4.48 3.27 -5.25
CA VAL A 173 -5.73 2.97 -5.97
C VAL A 173 -6.49 1.86 -5.28
N MET A 174 -7.78 2.09 -4.99
CA MET A 174 -8.65 1.06 -4.44
C MET A 174 -10.13 1.34 -4.68
N LYS A 175 -10.96 0.31 -4.54
CA LYS A 175 -12.42 0.44 -4.55
C LYS A 175 -12.90 1.24 -3.33
N THR A 176 -13.77 2.21 -3.58
CA THR A 176 -14.37 3.09 -2.56
C THR A 176 -15.89 3.09 -2.69
N ALA A 177 -16.56 3.80 -1.79
CA ALA A 177 -18.00 3.92 -1.77
C ALA A 177 -18.43 5.28 -1.21
N ASP A 178 -19.74 5.56 -1.26
CA ASP A 178 -20.31 6.69 -0.55
C ASP A 178 -19.90 6.67 0.93
N GLY A 179 -19.39 7.80 1.42
CA GLY A 179 -18.95 7.94 2.81
C GLY A 179 -17.49 7.56 3.07
N THR A 180 -16.75 7.10 2.06
CA THR A 180 -15.28 7.03 2.14
C THR A 180 -14.72 8.44 2.40
N ARG A 181 -13.78 8.58 3.32
CA ARG A 181 -13.07 9.82 3.65
C ARG A 181 -11.61 9.70 3.25
N ASP A 182 -11.15 10.64 2.45
CA ASP A 182 -9.76 10.70 2.01
C ASP A 182 -8.82 11.21 3.11
N GLY A 183 -7.52 11.25 2.84
CA GLY A 183 -6.48 11.68 3.77
C GLY A 183 -6.59 13.14 4.25
N THR A 184 -7.38 13.96 3.54
CA THR A 184 -7.68 15.36 3.92
C THR A 184 -8.98 15.48 4.71
N GLY A 185 -9.74 14.38 4.84
CA GLY A 185 -11.04 14.33 5.48
C GLY A 185 -12.23 14.62 4.54
N ALA A 186 -11.98 14.85 3.25
CA ALA A 186 -13.02 15.05 2.26
C ALA A 186 -13.78 13.74 2.01
N VAL A 187 -15.10 13.82 1.89
CA VAL A 187 -15.97 12.66 1.69
C VAL A 187 -16.22 12.42 0.21
N ILE A 188 -16.06 11.17 -0.23
CA ILE A 188 -16.46 10.71 -1.55
C ILE A 188 -17.96 10.38 -1.52
N GLY A 189 -18.71 10.99 -2.43
CA GLY A 189 -20.14 10.74 -2.61
C GLY A 189 -21.00 11.19 -1.43
N ASN A 190 -22.00 10.39 -1.05
CA ASN A 190 -22.96 10.76 0.00
C ASN A 190 -22.47 10.36 1.41
N PRO A 191 -22.16 11.32 2.32
CA PRO A 191 -21.67 11.02 3.68
C PRO A 191 -22.67 10.24 4.56
N ASN A 192 -23.96 10.30 4.22
CA ASN A 192 -25.04 9.75 5.03
C ASN A 192 -25.59 8.43 4.48
N ALA A 193 -25.11 7.97 3.33
CA ALA A 193 -25.60 6.73 2.74
C ALA A 193 -25.19 5.52 3.57
N ASP A 194 -26.12 4.59 3.76
CA ASP A 194 -25.89 3.33 4.46
C ASP A 194 -26.53 2.19 3.65
N TYR A 195 -25.68 1.45 2.93
CA TYR A 195 -26.08 0.36 2.06
C TYR A 195 -25.86 -1.02 2.72
N ARG A 196 -25.54 -1.05 4.01
CA ARG A 196 -25.42 -2.29 4.77
C ARG A 196 -26.79 -2.89 4.98
N ASN A 197 -26.97 -4.15 4.57
CA ASN A 197 -28.16 -4.90 4.91
C ASN A 197 -28.09 -5.42 6.36
N SER A 198 -29.17 -6.05 6.84
CA SER A 198 -29.26 -6.59 8.20
C SER A 198 -28.24 -7.71 8.50
N SER A 199 -27.64 -8.30 7.47
CA SER A 199 -26.56 -9.28 7.57
C SER A 199 -25.17 -8.66 7.39
N GLY A 200 -25.06 -7.33 7.34
CA GLY A 200 -23.80 -6.58 7.26
C GLY A 200 -23.11 -6.62 5.89
N TYR A 201 -23.78 -7.09 4.84
CA TYR A 201 -23.27 -7.03 3.46
C TYR A 201 -23.68 -5.71 2.78
N ILE A 202 -22.91 -5.30 1.77
CA ILE A 202 -23.19 -4.11 0.95
C ILE A 202 -23.45 -4.53 -0.50
N LEU A 203 -24.70 -4.92 -0.78
CA LEU A 203 -25.11 -5.52 -2.05
C LEU A 203 -25.94 -4.58 -2.92
N SER A 204 -26.01 -3.30 -2.55
CA SER A 204 -26.68 -2.23 -3.28
C SER A 204 -25.87 -0.94 -3.17
N GLY A 205 -26.37 0.14 -3.77
CA GLY A 205 -25.69 1.42 -3.81
C GLY A 205 -24.56 1.48 -4.86
N PRO A 206 -24.07 2.70 -5.14
CA PRO A 206 -22.98 2.91 -6.07
C PRO A 206 -21.68 2.32 -5.53
N GLU A 207 -20.79 1.96 -6.45
CA GLU A 207 -19.45 1.49 -6.16
C GLU A 207 -18.49 2.35 -6.97
N TYR A 208 -17.39 2.75 -6.36
CA TYR A 208 -16.44 3.65 -6.99
C TYR A 208 -15.04 3.04 -7.05
N LEU A 209 -14.22 3.53 -7.97
CA LEU A 209 -12.79 3.33 -8.01
C LEU A 209 -12.14 4.70 -7.87
N THR A 210 -11.24 4.84 -6.90
CA THR A 210 -10.58 6.11 -6.60
C THR A 210 -9.07 5.96 -6.68
N VAL A 211 -8.44 6.93 -7.35
CA VAL A 211 -7.00 7.19 -7.28
C VAL A 211 -6.77 8.25 -6.22
N PHE A 212 -5.87 7.99 -5.29
CA PHE A 212 -5.48 8.88 -4.21
C PHE A 212 -4.03 9.32 -4.37
N ASP A 213 -3.78 10.60 -4.12
CA ASP A 213 -2.44 11.18 -4.06
C ASP A 213 -1.62 10.48 -2.96
N GLY A 214 -0.44 9.99 -3.30
CA GLY A 214 0.40 9.23 -2.36
C GLY A 214 0.82 10.03 -1.13
N LEU A 215 1.20 11.30 -1.30
CA LEU A 215 1.73 12.12 -0.22
C LEU A 215 0.66 12.55 0.78
N THR A 216 -0.55 12.85 0.30
CA THR A 216 -1.61 13.47 1.10
C THR A 216 -2.80 12.55 1.38
N GLY A 217 -2.92 11.46 0.62
CA GLY A 217 -4.10 10.58 0.65
C GLY A 217 -5.35 11.25 0.08
N ARG A 218 -5.23 12.43 -0.57
CA ARG A 218 -6.34 13.16 -1.18
C ARG A 218 -6.89 12.41 -2.38
N ALA A 219 -8.21 12.35 -2.55
CA ALA A 219 -8.79 11.80 -3.77
C ALA A 219 -8.44 12.67 -4.99
N LEU A 220 -7.77 12.08 -5.98
CA LEU A 220 -7.40 12.73 -7.24
C LEU A 220 -8.49 12.58 -8.29
N ALA A 221 -8.95 11.35 -8.50
CA ALA A 221 -9.98 11.01 -9.45
C ALA A 221 -10.86 9.90 -8.88
N THR A 222 -12.16 9.98 -9.13
CA THR A 222 -13.12 8.92 -8.75
C THR A 222 -14.04 8.67 -9.93
N THR A 223 -14.19 7.39 -10.29
CA THR A 223 -15.13 6.92 -11.30
C THR A 223 -15.99 5.79 -10.74
N ASN A 224 -17.02 5.36 -11.47
CA ASN A 224 -17.77 4.16 -11.11
C ASN A 224 -16.87 2.93 -11.22
N TYR A 225 -16.99 2.02 -10.26
CA TYR A 225 -16.24 0.77 -10.26
C TYR A 225 -16.73 -0.16 -11.38
N GLU A 226 -15.81 -0.62 -12.23
CA GLU A 226 -16.10 -1.63 -13.24
C GLU A 226 -15.38 -2.97 -12.95
N PRO A 227 -16.06 -4.11 -13.18
CA PRO A 227 -17.46 -4.21 -13.60
C PRO A 227 -18.43 -3.78 -12.50
N PRO A 228 -19.59 -3.19 -12.86
CA PRO A 228 -20.62 -2.90 -11.88
C PRO A 228 -21.11 -4.19 -11.24
N ARG A 229 -21.68 -4.10 -10.03
CA ARG A 229 -22.28 -5.25 -9.33
C ARG A 229 -23.29 -6.01 -10.20
N GLY A 230 -24.18 -5.29 -10.88
CA GLY A 230 -25.32 -5.90 -11.57
C GLY A 230 -26.23 -6.67 -10.59
N ASN A 231 -26.88 -7.73 -11.06
CA ASN A 231 -27.62 -8.61 -10.17
C ASN A 231 -26.65 -9.56 -9.45
N VAL A 232 -26.75 -9.63 -8.12
CA VAL A 232 -25.87 -10.48 -7.30
C VAL A 232 -25.89 -11.94 -7.76
N CYS A 233 -27.07 -12.48 -8.09
CA CYS A 233 -27.24 -13.86 -8.54
C CYS A 233 -26.48 -14.21 -9.84
N ASP A 234 -26.15 -13.23 -10.70
CA ASP A 234 -25.42 -13.46 -11.95
C ASP A 234 -23.96 -13.90 -11.68
N TRP A 235 -23.48 -13.70 -10.46
CA TRP A 235 -22.18 -14.17 -10.00
C TRP A 235 -22.24 -15.61 -9.45
N GLY A 236 -23.38 -16.28 -9.51
CA GLY A 236 -23.51 -17.70 -9.14
C GLY A 236 -23.90 -17.97 -7.68
N ASP A 237 -24.21 -16.93 -6.91
CA ASP A 237 -24.99 -17.02 -5.68
C ASP A 237 -25.76 -15.72 -5.44
N CYS A 238 -26.85 -15.78 -4.67
CA CYS A 238 -27.71 -14.61 -4.42
C CYS A 238 -27.46 -13.95 -3.06
N TYR A 239 -26.50 -14.42 -2.27
CA TYR A 239 -26.27 -13.91 -0.90
C TYR A 239 -25.04 -13.02 -0.78
N GLY A 240 -24.24 -12.87 -1.84
CA GLY A 240 -23.19 -11.87 -1.92
C GLY A 240 -21.76 -12.42 -1.85
N ASN A 241 -21.55 -13.74 -1.94
CA ASN A 241 -20.21 -14.28 -1.77
C ASN A 241 -19.35 -14.08 -3.02
N ARG A 242 -19.76 -14.65 -4.15
CA ARG A 242 -18.98 -14.65 -5.39
C ARG A 242 -18.87 -13.27 -6.03
N VAL A 243 -19.89 -12.44 -5.87
CA VAL A 243 -19.90 -11.08 -6.40
C VAL A 243 -18.79 -10.22 -5.80
N ASP A 244 -18.48 -10.36 -4.52
CA ASP A 244 -17.51 -9.51 -3.83
C ASP A 244 -16.13 -10.17 -3.70
N ARG A 245 -15.76 -10.95 -4.72
CA ARG A 245 -14.43 -11.54 -4.84
C ARG A 245 -13.55 -10.64 -5.69
N PHE A 246 -12.80 -9.76 -5.07
CA PHE A 246 -11.97 -8.79 -5.77
C PHE A 246 -10.50 -9.21 -5.80
N LEU A 247 -9.83 -8.89 -6.91
CA LEU A 247 -8.37 -8.93 -7.05
C LEU A 247 -7.92 -7.62 -7.71
N ALA A 248 -6.65 -7.27 -7.57
CA ALA A 248 -6.06 -6.13 -8.23
C ALA A 248 -4.61 -6.42 -8.60
N ALA A 249 -4.12 -5.81 -9.69
CA ALA A 249 -2.73 -5.94 -10.12
C ALA A 249 -2.24 -4.68 -10.83
N VAL A 250 -0.93 -4.43 -10.74
CA VAL A 250 -0.22 -3.52 -11.62
C VAL A 250 0.32 -4.33 -12.80
N ALA A 251 0.14 -3.85 -14.02
CA ALA A 251 0.61 -4.53 -15.23
C ALA A 251 1.09 -3.52 -16.29
N TYR A 252 2.24 -3.77 -16.89
CA TYR A 252 2.79 -2.95 -17.97
C TYR A 252 2.20 -3.43 -19.30
N LEU A 253 0.94 -3.07 -19.57
CA LEU A 253 0.17 -3.63 -20.68
C LEU A 253 0.65 -3.13 -22.06
N ASP A 254 1.25 -1.95 -22.12
CA ASP A 254 1.91 -1.42 -23.31
C ASP A 254 3.42 -1.78 -23.38
N GLY A 255 3.93 -2.47 -22.36
CA GLY A 255 5.34 -2.83 -22.21
C GLY A 255 6.27 -1.71 -21.71
N VAL A 256 5.73 -0.53 -21.37
CA VAL A 256 6.51 0.66 -21.02
C VAL A 256 6.00 1.35 -19.74
N ARG A 257 4.69 1.61 -19.63
CA ARG A 257 4.06 2.30 -18.50
C ARG A 257 3.11 1.39 -17.73
N PRO A 258 2.95 1.61 -16.42
CA PRO A 258 2.05 0.82 -15.60
C PRO A 258 0.58 1.17 -15.89
N SER A 259 -0.22 0.14 -16.14
CA SER A 259 -1.67 0.15 -15.98
C SER A 259 -2.04 -0.48 -14.65
N PHE A 260 -3.22 -0.18 -14.11
CA PHE A 260 -3.83 -1.00 -13.05
C PHE A 260 -5.00 -1.80 -13.59
N VAL A 261 -5.11 -3.04 -13.09
CA VAL A 261 -6.16 -3.99 -13.46
C VAL A 261 -6.96 -4.31 -12.21
N MET A 262 -8.25 -3.97 -12.23
CA MET A 262 -9.21 -4.34 -11.18
C MET A 262 -10.01 -5.55 -11.66
N ALA A 263 -10.14 -6.56 -10.81
CA ALA A 263 -10.85 -7.78 -11.15
C ALA A 263 -11.95 -8.10 -10.15
N ARG A 264 -13.05 -8.67 -10.65
CA ARG A 264 -14.21 -9.11 -9.87
C ARG A 264 -14.65 -10.49 -10.32
N GLY A 265 -14.85 -11.37 -9.34
CA GLY A 265 -15.25 -12.76 -9.52
C GLY A 265 -14.13 -13.65 -10.05
N TYR A 266 -14.09 -14.89 -9.56
CA TYR A 266 -13.17 -15.93 -10.07
C TYR A 266 -13.72 -17.36 -9.91
N TYR A 267 -14.81 -17.55 -9.17
CA TYR A 267 -15.47 -18.86 -9.06
C TYR A 267 -16.33 -19.20 -10.28
N THR A 268 -16.88 -18.20 -10.96
CA THR A 268 -17.91 -18.35 -11.99
C THR A 268 -17.73 -17.27 -13.06
N ARG A 269 -18.49 -16.16 -13.00
CA ARG A 269 -18.25 -14.97 -13.79
C ARG A 269 -16.96 -14.33 -13.29
N THR A 270 -16.09 -13.98 -14.23
CA THR A 270 -14.78 -13.38 -14.00
C THR A 270 -14.62 -12.23 -14.96
N VAL A 271 -14.28 -11.05 -14.44
CA VAL A 271 -14.06 -9.86 -15.25
C VAL A 271 -12.81 -9.16 -14.75
N LEU A 272 -12.00 -8.70 -15.70
CA LEU A 272 -10.82 -7.88 -15.47
C LEU A 272 -11.01 -6.59 -16.27
N VAL A 273 -10.79 -5.44 -15.63
CA VAL A 273 -10.87 -4.12 -16.27
C VAL A 273 -9.54 -3.42 -16.05
N ALA A 274 -8.93 -2.97 -17.14
CA ALA A 274 -7.66 -2.26 -17.13
C ALA A 274 -7.88 -0.75 -17.25
N TYR A 275 -7.08 0.01 -16.54
CA TYR A 275 -7.08 1.47 -16.48
C TYR A 275 -5.65 2.00 -16.63
N ASN A 276 -5.55 3.23 -17.12
CA ASN A 276 -4.33 4.04 -17.12
C ASN A 276 -4.60 5.32 -16.32
#